data_AF-A0A3B9LNA2-F1
#
_entry.id   AF-A0A3B9LNA2-F1
#
_cell.length_a   1.000
_cell.length_b   1.000
_cell.length_c   1.000
_cell.angle_alpha   90.00
_cell.angle_beta   90.00
_cell.angle_gamma   90.00
#
_symmetry.space_group_name_H-M   'P 1'
#
loop_
_entity.id
_entity.type
_entity.pdbx_description
1 polymer ?
#
loop_
_entity_poly.entity_id
_entity_poly.type
_entity_poly.pdbx_seq_one_letter_code
_entity_poly.pdbx_strand_id
1 'polypeptide(L)'
;AIINVASTAGFQPVPFMATYAATKAFVLSFSEALWEENRPYGIKVMALCPGVTDTNFFEAARGRKPPARVAQTPEDVVDAALRGLSRGKSHVISGWTNFLMVESERLAPRSLITRVAGRMMRSQQEK
;
A
#
# COMPACT_ATOMS: atom_id res chain seq x y z
N ALA A 1 -18.21 3.55 9.71
CA ALA A 1 -17.19 3.75 8.65
C ALA A 1 -16.29 2.53 8.62
N ILE A 2 -15.76 2.16 7.45
CA ILE A 2 -14.93 0.99 7.23
C ILE A 2 -13.60 1.46 6.64
N ILE A 3 -12.48 1.02 7.22
CA ILE A 3 -11.14 1.22 6.66
C ILE A 3 -10.55 -0.16 6.40
N ASN A 4 -10.32 -0.49 5.14
CA ASN A 4 -9.64 -1.72 4.76
C ASN A 4 -8.16 -1.44 4.55
N VAL A 5 -7.29 -2.29 5.12
CA VAL A 5 -5.84 -2.11 5.01
C VAL A 5 -5.32 -2.80 3.75
N ALA A 6 -5.07 -2.01 2.70
CA ALA A 6 -4.38 -2.39 1.48
C ALA A 6 -2.84 -2.29 1.69
N SER A 7 -2.11 -1.80 0.68
CA SER A 7 -0.67 -1.53 0.71
C SER A 7 -0.28 -0.71 -0.53
N THR A 8 0.84 0.02 -0.48
CA THR A 8 1.49 0.51 -1.71
C THR A 8 1.83 -0.62 -2.68
N ALA A 9 2.04 -1.85 -2.19
CA ALA A 9 2.23 -3.05 -3.02
C ALA A 9 1.03 -3.34 -3.95
N GLY A 10 -0.16 -2.81 -3.66
CA GLY A 10 -1.36 -3.00 -4.49
C GLY A 10 -1.35 -2.24 -5.82
N PHE A 11 -0.42 -1.29 -6.02
CA PHE A 11 -0.36 -0.46 -7.23
C PHE A 11 0.52 -1.05 -8.34
N GLN A 12 1.45 -1.95 -7.98
CA GLN A 12 2.38 -2.59 -8.91
C GLN A 12 2.58 -4.09 -8.64
N PRO A 13 2.97 -4.88 -9.66
CA PRO A 13 3.45 -6.24 -9.43
C PRO A 13 4.71 -6.23 -8.56
N VAL A 14 4.73 -7.07 -7.52
CA VAL A 14 5.91 -7.27 -6.65
C VAL A 14 6.38 -8.72 -6.77
N PRO A 15 7.37 -9.03 -7.61
CA PRO A 15 7.94 -10.38 -7.70
C PRO A 15 8.43 -10.87 -6.33
N PHE A 16 8.38 -12.17 -6.08
CA PHE A 16 8.65 -12.82 -4.78
C PHE A 16 7.66 -12.48 -3.65
N MET A 17 6.72 -11.55 -3.88
CA MET A 17 5.56 -11.27 -3.03
C MET A 17 4.27 -11.21 -3.87
N ALA A 18 4.18 -12.02 -4.94
CA ALA A 18 3.14 -11.90 -5.96
C ALA A 18 1.72 -12.03 -5.38
N THR A 19 1.47 -13.05 -4.55
CA THR A 19 0.16 -13.25 -3.90
C THR A 19 -0.18 -12.10 -2.96
N TYR A 20 0.80 -11.59 -2.20
CA TYR A 20 0.59 -10.43 -1.34
C TYR A 20 0.21 -9.19 -2.16
N ALA A 21 0.97 -8.86 -3.22
CA ALA A 21 0.65 -7.71 -4.06
C ALA A 21 -0.72 -7.85 -4.73
N ALA A 22 -1.06 -9.03 -5.27
CA ALA A 22 -2.35 -9.28 -5.90
C ALA A 22 -3.53 -9.14 -4.91
N THR A 23 -3.39 -9.67 -3.70
CA THR A 23 -4.44 -9.53 -2.66
C THR A 23 -4.58 -8.07 -2.19
N LYS A 24 -3.48 -7.30 -2.10
CA LYS A 24 -3.56 -5.87 -1.76
C LYS A 24 -4.14 -5.03 -2.90
N ALA A 25 -3.90 -5.39 -4.16
CA ALA A 25 -4.57 -4.79 -5.31
C ALA A 25 -6.08 -5.07 -5.29
N PHE A 26 -6.48 -6.31 -4.95
CA PHE A 26 -7.87 -6.66 -4.73
C PHE A 26 -8.51 -5.78 -3.64
N VAL A 27 -7.89 -5.68 -2.46
CA VAL A 27 -8.44 -4.87 -1.34
C VAL A 27 -8.59 -3.41 -1.73
N LEU A 28 -7.61 -2.84 -2.47
CA LEU A 28 -7.68 -1.47 -2.99
C LEU A 28 -8.90 -1.31 -3.91
N SER A 29 -8.96 -2.08 -5.00
CA SER A 29 -10.04 -1.97 -5.99
C SER A 29 -11.41 -2.26 -5.38
N PHE A 30 -11.50 -3.25 -4.50
CA PHE A 30 -12.73 -3.61 -3.80
C PHE A 30 -13.23 -2.48 -2.90
N SER A 31 -12.34 -1.83 -2.15
CA SER A 31 -12.73 -0.76 -1.23
C SER A 31 -13.15 0.51 -1.96
N GLU A 32 -12.52 0.82 -3.09
CA GLU A 32 -12.91 1.96 -3.93
C GLU A 32 -14.28 1.75 -4.58
N ALA A 33 -14.56 0.53 -5.06
CA ALA A 33 -15.89 0.18 -5.56
C ALA A 33 -16.95 0.31 -4.46
N LEU A 34 -16.70 -0.29 -3.28
CA LEU A 34 -17.62 -0.16 -2.15
C LEU A 34 -17.79 1.29 -1.68
N TRP A 35 -16.73 2.11 -1.72
CA TRP A 35 -16.84 3.53 -1.39
C TRP A 35 -17.87 4.21 -2.29
N GLU A 36 -17.82 4.00 -3.61
CA GLU A 36 -18.74 4.60 -4.58
C GLU A 36 -20.17 4.04 -4.42
N GLU A 37 -20.32 2.72 -4.40
CA GLU A 37 -21.62 2.03 -4.25
C GLU A 37 -22.37 2.48 -3.00
N ASN A 38 -21.63 2.84 -1.94
CA ASN A 38 -22.21 3.21 -0.66
C ASN A 38 -22.35 4.73 -0.42
N ARG A 39 -21.93 5.58 -1.37
CA ARG A 39 -22.07 7.05 -1.25
C ARG A 39 -23.52 7.49 -0.98
N PRO A 40 -24.55 6.97 -1.67
CA PRO A 40 -25.93 7.42 -1.45
C PRO A 40 -26.46 7.11 -0.05
N TYR A 41 -25.88 6.11 0.63
CA TYR A 41 -26.29 5.68 1.97
C TYR A 41 -25.49 6.37 3.09
N GLY A 42 -24.53 7.24 2.76
CA GLY A 42 -23.68 7.91 3.74
C GLY A 42 -22.68 6.98 4.46
N ILE A 43 -22.52 5.74 4.00
CA ILE A 43 -21.57 4.78 4.57
C ILE A 43 -20.19 5.06 3.98
N LYS A 44 -19.23 5.45 4.83
CA LYS A 44 -17.84 5.69 4.42
C LYS A 44 -17.04 4.39 4.40
N VAL A 45 -16.50 4.05 3.23
CA VAL A 45 -15.52 2.96 3.03
C VAL A 45 -14.22 3.57 2.50
N MET A 46 -13.05 3.12 2.95
CA MET A 46 -11.77 3.65 2.46
C MET A 46 -10.69 2.58 2.45
N ALA A 47 -9.86 2.56 1.39
CA ALA A 47 -8.61 1.80 1.37
C ALA A 47 -7.46 2.61 2.00
N LEU A 48 -6.79 2.05 3.01
CA LEU A 48 -5.54 2.55 3.52
C LEU A 48 -4.38 1.79 2.86
N CYS A 49 -3.50 2.50 2.15
CA CYS A 49 -2.38 1.96 1.40
C CYS A 49 -1.04 2.36 2.03
N PRO A 50 -0.61 1.71 3.13
CA PRO A 50 0.65 2.04 3.76
C PRO A 50 1.85 1.49 2.97
N GLY A 51 2.96 2.21 3.06
CA GLY A 51 4.28 1.71 2.70
C GLY A 51 4.92 0.94 3.86
N VAL A 52 6.25 0.96 3.93
CA VAL A 52 6.99 0.35 5.04
C VAL A 52 6.55 0.97 6.35
N THR A 53 6.08 0.14 7.28
CA THR A 53 5.64 0.55 8.62
C THR A 53 6.39 -0.26 9.66
N ASP A 54 6.85 0.38 10.74
CA ASP A 54 7.59 -0.26 11.82
C ASP A 54 6.69 -1.17 12.65
N THR A 55 6.57 -2.40 12.20
CA THR A 55 5.72 -3.46 12.78
C THR A 55 6.42 -4.81 12.63
N ASN A 56 5.84 -5.84 13.23
CA ASN A 56 6.32 -7.22 13.09
C ASN A 56 6.05 -7.84 11.71
N PHE A 57 5.59 -7.06 10.72
CA PHE A 57 5.26 -7.56 9.38
C PHE A 57 6.43 -8.29 8.72
N PHE A 58 7.63 -7.70 8.73
CA PHE A 58 8.79 -8.31 8.07
C PHE A 58 9.27 -9.57 8.79
N GLU A 59 9.16 -9.62 10.11
CA GLU A 59 9.46 -10.82 10.90
C GLU A 59 8.49 -11.95 10.55
N ALA A 60 7.18 -11.66 10.54
CA ALA A 60 6.14 -12.64 10.19
C ALA A 60 6.25 -13.10 8.72
N ALA A 61 6.60 -12.20 7.81
CA ALA A 61 6.83 -12.50 6.40
C ALA A 61 8.15 -13.24 6.14
N ARG A 62 8.98 -13.49 7.18
CA ARG A 62 10.35 -14.02 7.07
C ARG A 62 11.19 -13.21 6.06
N GLY A 63 10.92 -11.92 5.99
CA GLY A 63 11.55 -10.98 5.08
C GLY A 63 12.52 -10.07 5.81
N ARG A 64 13.41 -9.43 5.07
CA ARG A 64 14.37 -8.49 5.63
C ARG A 64 13.69 -7.18 6.02
N LYS A 65 13.84 -6.78 7.29
CA LYS A 65 13.34 -5.48 7.75
C LYS A 65 14.07 -4.33 7.02
N PRO A 66 13.36 -3.38 6.41
CA PRO A 66 13.97 -2.21 5.79
C PRO A 66 14.63 -1.32 6.85
N PRO A 67 15.57 -0.43 6.45
CA PRO A 67 16.16 0.54 7.37
C PRO A 67 15.08 1.41 8.03
N ALA A 68 15.21 1.66 9.34
CA ALA A 68 14.24 2.43 10.13
C ALA A 68 13.94 3.82 9.53
N ARG A 69 14.93 4.48 8.91
CA ARG A 69 14.78 5.77 8.21
C ARG A 69 13.75 5.80 7.07
N VAL A 70 13.32 4.63 6.59
CA VAL A 70 12.34 4.49 5.50
C VAL A 70 10.98 4.02 6.03
N ALA A 71 10.90 3.63 7.31
CA ALA A 71 9.67 3.13 7.93
C ALA A 71 8.90 4.28 8.59
N GLN A 72 7.57 4.27 8.43
CA GLN A 72 6.66 5.09 9.23
C GLN A 72 6.33 4.38 10.55
N THR A 73 5.94 5.13 11.58
CA THR A 73 5.34 4.51 12.77
C THR A 73 3.89 4.10 12.49
N PRO A 74 3.33 3.13 13.22
CA PRO A 74 1.91 2.82 13.13
C PRO A 74 1.01 4.03 13.40
N GLU A 75 1.43 4.91 14.32
CA GLU A 75 0.72 6.14 14.67
C GLU A 75 0.62 7.07 13.45
N ASP A 76 1.72 7.30 12.72
CA ASP A 76 1.74 8.12 11.50
C ASP A 76 0.76 7.60 10.44
N VAL A 77 0.67 6.27 10.32
CA VAL A 77 -0.20 5.58 9.36
C VAL A 77 -1.67 5.73 9.75
N VAL A 78 -2.00 5.55 11.04
CA VAL A 78 -3.36 5.74 11.58
C VAL A 78 -3.80 7.19 11.42
N ASP A 79 -2.91 8.12 11.73
CA ASP A 79 -3.14 9.55 11.56
C ASP A 79 -3.49 9.94 10.12
N ALA A 80 -2.74 9.40 9.15
CA ALA A 80 -3.03 9.60 7.74
C ALA A 80 -4.40 9.00 7.36
N ALA A 81 -4.74 7.83 7.89
CA ALA A 81 -6.02 7.17 7.65
C ALA A 81 -7.19 8.00 8.17
N LEU A 82 -7.14 8.44 9.42
CA LEU A 82 -8.23 9.22 10.04
C LEU A 82 -8.42 10.58 9.35
N ARG A 83 -7.34 11.25 8.94
CA ARG A 83 -7.40 12.47 8.12
C ARG A 83 -8.00 12.23 6.73
N GLY A 84 -7.72 11.07 6.12
CA GLY A 84 -8.32 10.66 4.85
C GLY A 84 -9.81 10.43 4.95
N LEU A 85 -10.21 9.68 5.98
CA LEU A 85 -11.60 9.29 6.22
C LEU A 85 -12.47 10.51 6.53
N SER A 86 -11.96 11.47 7.31
CA SER A 86 -12.68 12.71 7.60
C SER A 86 -12.95 13.54 6.34
N ARG A 87 -12.02 13.51 5.37
CA ARG A 87 -12.14 14.14 4.05
C ARG A 87 -12.94 13.33 3.03
N GLY A 88 -13.44 12.15 3.40
CA GLY A 88 -14.28 11.32 2.52
C GLY A 88 -13.54 10.71 1.32
N LYS A 89 -12.22 10.51 1.43
CA LYS A 89 -11.43 9.89 0.36
C LYS A 89 -11.77 8.41 0.18
N SER A 90 -11.73 7.92 -1.06
CA SER A 90 -11.87 6.49 -1.40
C SER A 90 -10.63 5.67 -1.00
N HIS A 91 -9.44 6.27 -1.11
CA HIS A 91 -8.20 5.67 -0.62
C HIS A 91 -7.22 6.73 -0.09
N VAL A 92 -6.23 6.27 0.69
CA VAL A 92 -5.10 7.07 1.17
C VAL A 92 -3.81 6.27 1.09
N ILE A 93 -2.78 6.85 0.47
CA ILE A 93 -1.40 6.39 0.60
C ILE A 93 -0.77 7.14 1.77
N SER A 94 -0.26 6.43 2.78
CA SER A 94 0.37 7.07 3.94
C SER A 94 1.80 7.51 3.59
N GLY A 95 2.17 8.73 3.96
CA GLY A 95 3.53 9.27 3.74
C GLY A 95 3.75 9.84 2.33
N TRP A 96 4.39 11.00 2.26
CA TRP A 96 4.62 11.71 1.00
C TRP A 96 5.59 10.97 0.05
N THR A 97 6.61 10.32 0.60
CA THR A 97 7.57 9.51 -0.18
C THR A 97 6.90 8.31 -0.83
N ASN A 98 6.01 7.63 -0.12
CA ASN A 98 5.21 6.52 -0.65
C ASN A 98 4.26 7.00 -1.75
N PHE A 99 3.62 8.14 -1.55
CA PHE A 99 2.75 8.75 -2.55
C PHE A 99 3.52 9.05 -3.84
N LEU A 100 4.67 9.72 -3.75
CA LEU A 100 5.50 10.02 -4.92
C LEU A 100 5.99 8.75 -5.63
N MET A 101 6.38 7.73 -4.86
CA MET A 101 6.81 6.45 -5.40
C MET A 101 5.69 5.82 -6.24
N VAL A 102 4.50 5.64 -5.66
CA VAL A 102 3.34 5.04 -6.35
C VAL A 102 2.93 5.85 -7.58
N GLU A 103 2.84 7.18 -7.46
CA GLU A 103 2.42 8.02 -8.58
C GLU A 103 3.44 8.03 -9.73
N SER A 104 4.74 7.89 -9.42
CA SER A 104 5.80 7.79 -10.45
C SER A 104 5.66 6.55 -11.33
N GLU A 105 5.04 5.48 -10.83
CA GLU A 105 4.83 4.24 -11.58
C GLU A 105 3.92 4.44 -12.79
N ARG A 106 3.05 5.46 -12.78
CA ARG A 106 2.17 5.76 -13.91
C ARG A 106 2.94 6.21 -15.15
N LEU A 107 4.19 6.65 -14.99
CA LEU A 107 5.02 7.21 -16.06
C LEU A 107 5.92 6.17 -16.73
N ALA A 108 6.03 4.97 -16.17
CA ALA A 108 6.93 3.93 -16.68
C ALA A 108 6.13 2.72 -17.24
N PRO A 109 6.67 2.01 -18.25
CA PRO A 109 6.06 0.76 -18.71
C PRO A 109 5.96 -0.28 -17.58
N ARG A 110 4.82 -1.00 -17.49
CA ARG A 110 4.59 -2.04 -16.46
C ARG A 110 5.68 -3.11 -16.42
N SER A 111 6.26 -3.46 -17.56
CA SER A 111 7.36 -4.44 -17.65
C SER A 111 8.63 -3.93 -16.99
N LEU A 112 8.95 -2.63 -17.12
CA LEU A 112 10.09 -2.01 -16.47
C LEU A 112 9.91 -1.98 -14.95
N ILE A 113 8.73 -1.56 -14.47
CA ILE A 113 8.40 -1.54 -13.03
C ILE A 113 8.56 -2.93 -12.42
N THR A 114 7.96 -3.94 -13.06
CA THR A 114 8.06 -5.34 -12.63
C THR A 114 9.52 -5.82 -12.57
N ARG A 115 10.34 -5.44 -13.56
CA ARG A 115 11.76 -5.81 -13.61
C ARG A 115 12.59 -5.14 -12.52
N VAL A 116 12.34 -3.86 -12.25
CA VAL A 116 13.01 -3.10 -11.19
C VAL A 116 12.62 -3.65 -9.82
N ALA A 117 11.33 -3.82 -9.56
CA ALA A 117 10.82 -4.43 -8.32
C ALA A 117 11.40 -5.84 -8.11
N GLY A 118 11.47 -6.65 -9.17
CA GLY A 118 12.07 -7.99 -9.10
C GLY A 118 13.56 -7.98 -8.75
N ARG A 119 14.33 -7.02 -9.28
CA ARG A 119 15.75 -6.86 -8.89
C ARG A 119 15.89 -6.47 -7.42
N MET A 120 15.05 -5.55 -6.94
CA MET A 120 15.06 -5.12 -5.54
C MET A 120 14.72 -6.27 -4.59
N MET A 121 13.66 -7.02 -4.88
CA MET A 121 13.21 -8.13 -4.03
C MET A 121 14.18 -9.31 -4.05
N ARG A 122 14.80 -9.63 -5.19
CA ARG A 122 15.85 -10.67 -5.27
C ARG A 122 17.03 -10.37 -4.36
N SER A 123 17.50 -9.12 -4.32
CA SER A 123 18.62 -8.71 -3.45
C SER A 123 18.34 -8.87 -1.94
N GLN A 124 17.06 -9.02 -1.57
CA GLN A 124 16.65 -9.29 -0.19
C GLN A 124 16.54 -10.78 0.12
N GLN A 125 16.51 -11.67 -0.88
CA GLN A 125 16.48 -13.13 -0.69
C GLN A 125 17.87 -13.78 -0.76
N GLU A 126 18.83 -13.17 -1.47
CA GLU A 126 20.18 -13.73 -1.69
C GLU A 126 21.18 -13.45 -0.52
N LYS A 127 20.69 -13.01 0.65
CA LYS A 127 21.49 -12.76 1.87
C LYS A 127 20.78 -13.30 3.09
#